data_AF-A0A1X4NBB4-F1
#
_entry.id   AF-A0A1X4NBB4-F1
#
_cell.length_a   1.000
_cell.length_b   1.000
_cell.length_c   1.000
_cell.angle_alpha   90.00
_cell.angle_beta   90.00
_cell.angle_gamma   90.00
#
_symmetry.space_group_name_H-M   'P 1'
#
loop_
_entity.id
_entity.type
_entity.pdbx_description
1 polymer ?
#
loop_
_entity_poly.entity_id
_entity_poly.type
_entity_poly.pdbx_seq_one_letter_code
_entity_poly.pdbx_strand_id
1 'polypeptide(L)'
;MPRLQSILTVLLCAAMATSASAQDRVALVIGNSSYTTVSPLDNPSRDAELIASTLQQIDFDVTLLIDASQIEMKRALSDFGRKLRDGGLETTGLFYYAGHGVQSFGNNYLLPVDVSLSDAADLDLEGVEAQSVLRQMASARNRTNFVILDACRNNPFADMAEFDAPGLAEMKAPTGTFLAYATSPGAVALDGTGQNSPFTTALAREMIKPGVPVEQMFKQVRVAVLDETRGMQTPWDTSSLTSNFTFVDAPQADPEALAARQLWESVQATKDPVQIMLFLRGYPDSEFAEEARALLAAAIEAELTNDTAAVQRPEPAGPAEDEQAMFEALQANPTLDGYRAFLDAFPNGTYSEFARGEVAALEAKTNVDPIGEGVPAVEPEPEAETELALVTEQERSTVPTVIEYDTPLALPGTVLDGVALSNITGLSPLFPPIEGLPEELWKNATCASCHEWNKERLCEQSNVYLTLSGQKNLEKPHPFNGALKRNLRQWAAGGCQ
;
A
#
# COMPACT_ATOMS: atom_id res chain seq x y z
N MET A 1 2.83 -39.29 32.84
CA MET A 1 1.84 -38.61 31.98
C MET A 1 2.36 -37.23 31.61
N PRO A 2 2.98 -37.06 30.42
CA PRO A 2 3.01 -35.74 29.78
C PRO A 2 2.76 -35.91 28.28
N ARG A 3 1.49 -35.95 27.86
CA ARG A 3 1.08 -35.86 26.45
C ARG A 3 -0.02 -34.84 26.21
N LEU A 4 -0.35 -34.00 27.20
CA LEU A 4 -1.45 -33.04 27.12
C LEU A 4 -1.02 -31.58 26.95
N GLN A 5 0.27 -31.24 27.10
CA GLN A 5 0.71 -29.83 27.01
C GLN A 5 1.16 -29.39 25.61
N SER A 6 1.42 -30.32 24.69
CA SER A 6 1.94 -29.97 23.35
C SER A 6 0.87 -29.61 22.32
N ILE A 7 -0.42 -29.70 22.65
CA ILE A 7 -1.51 -29.37 21.72
C ILE A 7 -2.01 -27.93 21.93
N LEU A 8 -1.71 -27.30 23.07
CA LEU A 8 -2.26 -25.98 23.39
C LEU A 8 -1.43 -24.81 22.82
N THR A 9 -0.18 -25.04 22.41
CA THR A 9 0.73 -23.97 21.95
C THR A 9 0.74 -23.76 20.44
N VAL A 10 0.19 -24.70 19.65
CA VAL A 10 0.07 -24.54 18.19
C VAL A 10 -1.18 -23.74 17.79
N LEU A 11 -2.12 -23.52 18.72
CA LEU A 11 -3.36 -22.78 18.44
C LEU A 11 -3.29 -21.26 18.66
N LEU A 12 -2.20 -20.72 19.23
CA LEU A 12 -2.16 -19.32 19.68
C LEU A 12 -1.45 -18.35 18.71
N CYS A 13 -0.78 -18.85 17.67
CA CYS A 13 -0.09 -17.99 16.69
C CYS A 13 -0.88 -17.76 15.38
N ALA A 14 -2.14 -18.22 15.30
CA ALA A 14 -2.97 -18.08 14.09
C ALA A 14 -3.98 -16.89 14.14
N ALA A 15 -3.95 -16.04 15.16
CA ALA A 15 -4.99 -15.03 15.39
C ALA A 15 -4.48 -13.58 15.49
N MET A 16 -3.41 -13.24 14.76
CA MET A 16 -3.02 -11.86 14.50
C MET A 16 -2.96 -11.59 12.98
N ALA A 17 -3.85 -12.22 12.22
CA ALA A 17 -4.34 -11.57 11.03
C ALA A 17 -5.24 -10.45 11.55
N THR A 18 -4.72 -9.22 11.63
CA THR A 18 -5.59 -8.06 11.59
C THR A 18 -6.37 -8.20 10.30
N SER A 19 -7.59 -8.73 10.37
CA SER A 19 -8.55 -8.53 9.30
C SER A 19 -8.54 -7.02 9.09
N ALA A 20 -8.01 -6.57 7.96
CA ALA A 20 -8.45 -5.31 7.41
C ALA A 20 -9.96 -5.47 7.37
N SER A 21 -10.66 -4.85 8.33
CA SER A 21 -12.11 -4.89 8.34
C SER A 21 -12.49 -4.24 7.02
N ALA A 22 -12.87 -5.05 6.03
CA ALA A 22 -13.58 -4.55 4.88
C ALA A 22 -14.71 -3.69 5.46
N GLN A 23 -14.73 -2.40 5.13
CA GLN A 23 -15.80 -1.53 5.61
C GLN A 23 -17.10 -2.14 5.10
N ASP A 24 -18.01 -2.51 6.00
CA ASP A 24 -19.31 -3.04 5.59
C ASP A 24 -20.01 -1.97 4.73
N ARG A 25 -20.39 -2.35 3.52
CA ARG A 25 -21.04 -1.46 2.55
C ARG A 25 -22.44 -1.98 2.32
N VAL A 26 -23.45 -1.21 2.67
CA VAL A 26 -24.86 -1.60 2.57
C VAL A 26 -25.59 -0.63 1.67
N ALA A 27 -26.35 -1.14 0.71
CA ALA A 27 -27.17 -0.32 -0.17
C ALA A 27 -28.64 -0.76 -0.18
N LEU A 28 -29.54 0.21 -0.24
CA LEU A 28 -30.94 0.04 -0.61
C LEU A 28 -31.20 0.79 -1.91
N VAL A 29 -31.59 0.06 -2.95
CA VAL A 29 -31.81 0.57 -4.30
C VAL A 29 -33.26 0.29 -4.68
N ILE A 30 -34.00 1.33 -5.07
CA ILE A 30 -35.42 1.22 -5.41
C ILE A 30 -35.67 1.87 -6.78
N GLY A 31 -36.33 1.15 -7.68
CA GLY A 31 -36.76 1.66 -8.99
C GLY A 31 -38.25 1.41 -9.21
N ASN A 32 -39.04 2.48 -9.36
CA ASN A 32 -40.48 2.39 -9.57
C ASN A 32 -40.87 2.97 -10.94
N SER A 33 -41.46 2.13 -11.79
CA SER A 33 -41.83 2.40 -13.18
C SER A 33 -43.31 2.12 -13.44
N SER A 34 -43.81 0.98 -12.94
CA SER A 34 -45.14 0.43 -13.27
C SER A 34 -46.25 0.98 -12.38
N TYR A 35 -46.41 2.30 -12.35
CA TYR A 35 -47.44 2.96 -11.55
C TYR A 35 -48.86 2.59 -12.01
N THR A 36 -49.75 2.35 -11.04
CA THR A 36 -51.12 1.89 -11.31
C THR A 36 -52.11 3.02 -11.53
N THR A 37 -51.96 4.13 -10.80
CA THR A 37 -52.89 5.27 -10.80
C THR A 37 -52.34 6.51 -11.50
N VAL A 38 -51.02 6.60 -11.63
CA VAL A 38 -50.31 7.71 -12.28
C VAL A 38 -49.57 7.23 -13.52
N SER A 39 -49.11 8.18 -14.34
CA SER A 39 -48.38 7.84 -15.58
C SER A 39 -47.14 7.00 -15.27
N PRO A 40 -46.94 5.86 -15.96
CA PRO A 40 -45.74 5.05 -15.79
C PRO A 40 -44.49 5.78 -16.29
N LEU A 41 -43.32 5.31 -15.87
CA LEU A 41 -42.01 5.78 -16.32
C LEU A 41 -41.27 4.62 -17.00
N ASP A 42 -40.46 4.90 -18.02
CA ASP A 42 -39.87 3.84 -18.83
C ASP A 42 -38.55 3.30 -18.21
N ASN A 43 -37.74 4.19 -17.63
CA ASN A 43 -36.36 3.88 -17.21
C ASN A 43 -36.12 3.52 -15.73
N PRO A 44 -36.90 3.94 -14.72
CA PRO A 44 -36.51 3.78 -13.30
C PRO A 44 -36.15 2.35 -12.85
N SER A 45 -36.85 1.33 -13.35
CA SER A 45 -36.55 -0.06 -13.00
C SER A 45 -35.19 -0.49 -13.57
N ARG A 46 -34.88 -0.10 -14.81
CA ARG A 46 -33.57 -0.37 -15.44
C ARG A 46 -32.45 0.45 -14.83
N ASP A 47 -32.75 1.69 -14.43
CA ASP A 47 -31.84 2.57 -13.70
C ASP A 47 -31.43 1.92 -12.37
N ALA A 48 -32.40 1.43 -11.59
CA ALA A 48 -32.16 0.74 -10.33
C ALA A 48 -31.38 -0.58 -10.52
N GLU A 49 -31.70 -1.37 -11.54
CA GLU A 49 -30.95 -2.59 -11.87
C GLU A 49 -29.48 -2.29 -12.22
N LEU A 50 -29.22 -1.25 -13.03
CA LEU A 50 -27.86 -0.83 -13.37
C LEU A 50 -27.10 -0.45 -12.09
N ILE A 51 -27.65 0.45 -11.28
CA ILE A 51 -26.99 0.91 -10.05
C ILE A 51 -26.77 -0.25 -9.06
N ALA A 52 -27.74 -1.15 -8.90
CA ALA A 52 -27.56 -2.33 -8.05
C ALA A 52 -26.39 -3.20 -8.54
N SER A 53 -26.33 -3.50 -9.84
CA SER A 53 -25.26 -4.30 -10.42
C SER A 53 -23.89 -3.62 -10.32
N THR A 54 -23.84 -2.28 -10.44
CA THR A 54 -22.62 -1.49 -10.27
C THR A 54 -22.15 -1.53 -8.83
N LEU A 55 -23.04 -1.32 -7.87
CA LEU A 55 -22.72 -1.35 -6.44
C LEU A 55 -22.24 -2.73 -5.98
N GLN A 56 -22.85 -3.80 -6.49
CA GLN A 56 -22.40 -5.17 -6.23
C GLN A 56 -20.98 -5.43 -6.76
N GLN A 57 -20.60 -4.85 -7.91
CA GLN A 57 -19.24 -4.97 -8.45
C GLN A 57 -18.17 -4.27 -7.60
N ILE A 58 -18.59 -3.33 -6.74
CA ILE A 58 -17.71 -2.56 -5.84
C ILE A 58 -18.01 -2.85 -4.36
N ASP A 59 -18.42 -4.11 -4.11
CA ASP A 59 -18.54 -4.78 -2.82
C ASP A 59 -19.62 -4.23 -1.86
N PHE A 60 -20.72 -3.68 -2.38
CA PHE A 60 -21.91 -3.40 -1.56
C PHE A 60 -22.81 -4.63 -1.40
N ASP A 61 -23.33 -4.86 -0.19
CA ASP A 61 -24.52 -5.67 0.07
C ASP A 61 -25.76 -4.88 -0.37
N VAL A 62 -26.29 -5.21 -1.55
CA VAL A 62 -27.40 -4.48 -2.17
C VAL A 62 -28.75 -5.18 -1.93
N THR A 63 -29.70 -4.44 -1.36
CA THR A 63 -31.13 -4.78 -1.40
C THR A 63 -31.80 -4.00 -2.53
N LEU A 64 -32.21 -4.70 -3.60
CA LEU A 64 -32.89 -4.11 -4.75
C LEU A 64 -34.40 -4.35 -4.66
N LEU A 65 -35.19 -3.29 -4.84
CA LEU A 65 -36.63 -3.38 -5.06
C LEU A 65 -37.01 -2.74 -6.40
N ILE A 66 -37.83 -3.46 -7.16
CA ILE A 66 -38.41 -2.99 -8.42
C ILE A 66 -39.92 -2.94 -8.28
N ASP A 67 -40.53 -1.83 -8.70
CA ASP A 67 -41.98 -1.60 -8.65
C ASP A 67 -42.57 -1.89 -7.26
N ALA A 68 -41.98 -1.26 -6.24
CA ALA A 68 -42.30 -1.52 -4.85
C ALA A 68 -43.58 -0.79 -4.39
N SER A 69 -44.41 -1.52 -3.65
CA SER A 69 -45.51 -0.95 -2.89
C SER A 69 -45.03 -0.11 -1.72
N GLN A 70 -45.93 0.71 -1.15
CA GLN A 70 -45.61 1.53 0.00
C GLN A 70 -45.10 0.70 1.20
N ILE A 71 -45.77 -0.42 1.44
CA ILE A 71 -45.46 -1.31 2.57
C ILE A 71 -44.07 -1.93 2.39
N GLU A 72 -43.73 -2.36 1.17
CA GLU A 72 -42.41 -2.91 0.84
C GLU A 72 -41.31 -1.87 1.03
N MET A 73 -41.51 -0.66 0.51
CA MET A 73 -40.56 0.45 0.68
C MET A 73 -40.32 0.76 2.16
N LYS A 74 -41.39 0.90 2.97
CA LYS A 74 -41.28 1.20 4.41
C LYS A 74 -40.58 0.07 5.18
N ARG A 75 -40.85 -1.20 4.84
CA ARG A 75 -40.18 -2.36 5.45
C ARG A 75 -38.71 -2.40 5.09
N ALA A 76 -38.38 -2.31 3.80
CA ALA A 76 -37.00 -2.31 3.33
C ALA A 76 -36.19 -1.16 3.91
N LEU A 77 -36.79 0.03 4.05
CA LEU A 77 -36.14 1.15 4.73
C LEU A 77 -35.87 0.86 6.21
N SER A 78 -36.79 0.21 6.91
CA SER A 78 -36.59 -0.23 8.29
C SER A 78 -35.48 -1.27 8.43
N ASP A 79 -35.44 -2.25 7.51
CA ASP A 79 -34.38 -3.27 7.44
C ASP A 79 -33.02 -2.69 7.09
N PHE A 80 -32.97 -1.76 6.13
CA PHE A 80 -31.76 -1.02 5.78
C PHE A 80 -31.19 -0.28 6.99
N GLY A 81 -32.03 0.45 7.73
CA GLY A 81 -31.62 1.10 8.98
C GLY A 81 -31.13 0.12 10.05
N ARG A 82 -31.70 -1.10 10.14
CA ARG A 82 -31.20 -2.16 11.04
C ARG A 82 -29.82 -2.63 10.61
N LYS A 83 -29.63 -3.00 9.34
CA LYS A 83 -28.33 -3.42 8.79
C LYS A 83 -27.23 -2.40 9.04
N LEU A 84 -27.51 -1.10 8.84
CA LEU A 84 -26.54 -0.04 9.11
C LEU A 84 -26.15 0.05 10.59
N ARG A 85 -27.10 -0.13 11.52
CA ARG A 85 -26.82 -0.14 12.96
C ARG A 85 -25.99 -1.36 13.35
N ASP A 86 -26.26 -2.51 12.73
CA ASP A 86 -25.61 -3.77 13.04
C ASP A 86 -24.17 -3.83 12.50
N GLY A 87 -23.87 -3.17 11.36
CA GLY A 87 -22.51 -3.10 10.78
C GLY A 87 -21.53 -2.18 11.54
N GLY A 88 -22.02 -1.29 12.42
CA GLY A 88 -21.19 -0.42 13.24
C GLY A 88 -20.74 0.89 12.57
N LEU A 89 -19.85 1.63 13.26
CA LEU A 89 -19.53 3.04 12.95
C LEU A 89 -18.85 3.26 11.59
N GLU A 90 -18.10 2.28 11.11
CA GLU A 90 -17.33 2.39 9.84
C GLU A 90 -18.15 1.88 8.63
N THR A 91 -19.41 1.49 8.83
CA THR A 91 -20.31 1.07 7.75
C THR A 91 -20.58 2.21 6.79
N THR A 92 -20.53 1.95 5.49
CA THR A 92 -21.01 2.89 4.47
C THR A 92 -22.44 2.54 4.07
N GLY A 93 -23.35 3.49 4.22
CA GLY A 93 -24.74 3.36 3.78
C GLY A 93 -25.00 4.07 2.47
N LEU A 94 -25.71 3.44 1.53
CA LEU A 94 -26.16 4.08 0.30
C LEU A 94 -27.64 3.83 0.06
N PHE A 95 -28.40 4.89 -0.17
CA PHE A 95 -29.78 4.82 -0.64
C PHE A 95 -29.86 5.41 -2.03
N TYR A 96 -30.45 4.66 -2.96
CA TYR A 96 -30.75 5.13 -4.30
C TYR A 96 -32.24 4.94 -4.59
N TYR A 97 -32.87 5.96 -5.15
CA TYR A 97 -34.25 5.89 -5.62
C TYR A 97 -34.37 6.48 -7.03
N ALA A 98 -35.03 5.74 -7.92
CA ALA A 98 -35.51 6.22 -9.21
C ALA A 98 -37.03 6.06 -9.31
N GLY A 99 -37.72 7.10 -9.77
CA GLY A 99 -39.18 7.09 -9.93
C GLY A 99 -39.82 8.46 -9.77
N HIS A 100 -41.13 8.49 -9.59
CA HIS A 100 -41.85 9.71 -9.25
C HIS A 100 -41.54 10.18 -7.84
N GLY A 101 -41.12 11.45 -7.75
CA GLY A 101 -40.97 12.16 -6.50
C GLY A 101 -41.78 13.44 -6.57
N VAL A 102 -42.41 13.80 -5.46
CA VAL A 102 -43.18 15.04 -5.35
C VAL A 102 -42.83 15.76 -4.06
N GLN A 103 -42.98 17.08 -4.08
CA GLN A 103 -42.79 17.92 -2.90
C GLN A 103 -44.14 18.43 -2.40
N SER A 104 -44.30 18.47 -1.08
CA SER A 104 -45.41 19.16 -0.42
C SER A 104 -44.95 19.86 0.85
N PHE A 105 -45.25 21.16 0.98
CA PHE A 105 -44.84 22.00 2.11
C PHE A 105 -43.34 21.93 2.47
N GLY A 106 -42.49 21.72 1.48
CA GLY A 106 -41.03 21.61 1.65
C GLY A 106 -40.52 20.21 1.99
N ASN A 107 -41.40 19.21 2.09
CA ASN A 107 -41.03 17.81 2.30
C ASN A 107 -41.09 17.04 0.98
N ASN A 108 -40.11 16.16 0.77
CA ASN A 108 -40.04 15.29 -0.40
C ASN A 108 -40.66 13.93 -0.10
N TYR A 109 -41.46 13.44 -1.04
CA TYR A 109 -42.11 12.14 -0.99
C TYR A 109 -41.72 11.31 -2.21
N LEU A 110 -41.31 10.07 -1.95
CA LEU A 110 -41.04 9.05 -2.95
C LEU A 110 -42.33 8.26 -3.16
N LEU A 111 -42.79 8.15 -4.41
CA LEU A 111 -44.06 7.52 -4.71
C LEU A 111 -43.91 6.01 -4.94
N PRO A 112 -44.68 5.17 -4.21
CA PRO A 112 -44.77 3.75 -4.51
C PRO A 112 -45.65 3.49 -5.74
N VAL A 113 -45.57 2.29 -6.33
CA VAL A 113 -46.34 1.96 -7.55
C VAL A 113 -47.85 1.81 -7.31
N ASP A 114 -48.23 1.54 -6.06
CA ASP A 114 -49.60 1.42 -5.58
C ASP A 114 -50.14 2.73 -4.98
N VAL A 115 -49.42 3.86 -5.17
CA VAL A 115 -49.88 5.17 -4.72
C VAL A 115 -51.30 5.44 -5.23
N SER A 116 -52.17 5.97 -4.39
CA SER A 116 -53.52 6.36 -4.78
C SER A 116 -53.94 7.60 -3.99
N LEU A 117 -53.71 8.79 -4.57
CA LEU A 117 -54.11 10.05 -3.95
C LEU A 117 -55.52 10.43 -4.40
N SER A 118 -56.42 10.67 -3.44
CA SER A 118 -57.71 11.33 -3.74
C SER A 118 -57.57 12.84 -3.57
N ASP A 119 -56.87 13.25 -2.52
CA ASP A 119 -56.56 14.65 -2.22
C ASP A 119 -55.08 14.83 -1.89
N ALA A 120 -54.58 16.07 -1.99
CA ALA A 120 -53.18 16.38 -1.69
C ALA A 120 -52.78 16.06 -0.22
N ALA A 121 -53.77 16.06 0.68
CA ALA A 121 -53.58 15.71 2.09
C ALA A 121 -53.29 14.22 2.30
N ASP A 122 -53.56 13.34 1.34
CA ASP A 122 -53.30 11.90 1.45
C ASP A 122 -51.80 11.56 1.27
N LEU A 123 -51.00 12.51 0.79
CA LEU A 123 -49.61 12.25 0.39
C LEU A 123 -48.73 11.75 1.53
N ASP A 124 -48.95 12.19 2.77
CA ASP A 124 -48.20 11.70 3.93
C ASP A 124 -48.61 10.28 4.36
N LEU A 125 -49.85 9.89 4.06
CA LEU A 125 -50.40 8.57 4.30
C LEU A 125 -50.00 7.56 3.23
N GLU A 126 -49.97 7.97 1.96
CA GLU A 126 -49.78 7.13 0.76
C GLU A 126 -48.36 7.18 0.18
N GLY A 127 -47.63 8.28 0.38
CA GLY A 127 -46.22 8.40 -0.02
C GLY A 127 -45.23 7.85 1.00
N VAL A 128 -43.95 7.78 0.62
CA VAL A 128 -42.84 7.53 1.54
C VAL A 128 -41.99 8.78 1.65
N GLU A 129 -42.00 9.43 2.82
CA GLU A 129 -41.22 10.64 3.06
C GLU A 129 -39.70 10.35 2.93
N ALA A 130 -39.02 11.06 2.03
CA ALA A 130 -37.58 10.91 1.79
C ALA A 130 -36.75 11.23 3.05
N GLN A 131 -37.24 12.12 3.92
CA GLN A 131 -36.62 12.41 5.21
C GLN A 131 -36.56 11.18 6.13
N SER A 132 -37.45 10.19 5.94
CA SER A 132 -37.37 8.91 6.67
C SER A 132 -36.06 8.17 6.39
N VAL A 133 -35.52 8.28 5.18
CA VAL A 133 -34.22 7.71 4.80
C VAL A 133 -33.11 8.33 5.63
N LEU A 134 -33.07 9.66 5.66
CA LEU A 134 -32.10 10.43 6.44
C LEU A 134 -32.21 10.11 7.94
N ARG A 135 -33.43 9.91 8.47
CA ARG A 135 -33.64 9.51 9.87
C ARG A 135 -33.10 8.11 10.16
N GLN A 136 -33.31 7.13 9.27
CA GLN A 136 -32.74 5.79 9.44
C GLN A 136 -31.21 5.82 9.42
N MET A 137 -30.60 6.52 8.46
CA MET A 137 -29.15 6.69 8.37
C MET A 137 -28.57 7.43 9.58
N ALA A 138 -29.19 8.54 10.01
CA ALA A 138 -28.77 9.27 11.20
C ALA A 138 -28.77 8.41 12.47
N SER A 139 -29.77 7.52 12.59
CA SER A 139 -29.88 6.62 13.74
C SER A 139 -28.76 5.58 13.81
N ALA A 140 -28.15 5.25 12.66
CA ALA A 140 -27.04 4.29 12.58
C ALA A 140 -25.72 4.86 13.11
N ARG A 141 -25.56 6.18 13.10
CA ARG A 141 -24.33 6.88 13.54
C ARG A 141 -23.07 6.41 12.82
N ASN A 142 -23.22 5.79 11.66
CA ASN A 142 -22.12 5.44 10.80
C ASN A 142 -21.56 6.70 10.13
N ARG A 143 -20.27 6.67 9.78
CA ARG A 143 -19.53 7.87 9.39
C ARG A 143 -19.87 8.38 8.00
N THR A 144 -20.34 7.50 7.12
CA THR A 144 -20.51 7.79 5.70
C THR A 144 -21.85 7.27 5.18
N ASN A 145 -22.69 8.19 4.72
CA ASN A 145 -23.98 7.91 4.12
C ASN A 145 -24.11 8.61 2.77
N PHE A 146 -24.73 7.95 1.81
CA PHE A 146 -25.06 8.48 0.49
C PHE A 146 -26.56 8.38 0.27
N VAL A 147 -27.22 9.47 -0.10
CA VAL A 147 -28.61 9.48 -0.55
C VAL A 147 -28.65 10.05 -1.96
N ILE A 148 -29.12 9.27 -2.91
CA ILE A 148 -29.14 9.61 -4.33
C ILE A 148 -30.57 9.52 -4.84
N LEU A 149 -31.12 10.65 -5.28
CA LEU A 149 -32.50 10.76 -5.75
C LEU A 149 -32.53 11.07 -7.24
N ASP A 150 -32.84 10.06 -8.06
CA ASP A 150 -33.12 10.17 -9.49
C ASP A 150 -34.64 10.26 -9.72
N ALA A 151 -35.22 11.31 -9.14
CA ALA A 151 -36.66 11.54 -9.10
C ALA A 151 -37.06 12.91 -9.68
N CYS A 152 -38.37 13.18 -9.67
CA CYS A 152 -39.00 14.37 -10.25
C CYS A 152 -38.87 14.46 -11.77
N ARG A 153 -39.30 13.41 -12.46
CA ARG A 153 -39.30 13.35 -13.94
C ARG A 153 -40.54 13.97 -14.56
N ASN A 154 -41.69 13.82 -13.92
CA ASN A 154 -42.94 14.51 -14.20
C ASN A 154 -43.71 14.58 -12.88
N ASN A 155 -44.44 15.65 -12.61
CA ASN A 155 -45.36 15.65 -11.48
C ASN A 155 -46.72 15.09 -11.94
N PRO A 156 -47.10 13.86 -11.55
CA PRO A 156 -48.36 13.28 -11.98
C PRO A 156 -49.60 13.94 -11.37
N PHE A 157 -49.42 14.81 -10.37
CA PHE A 157 -50.49 15.51 -9.67
C PHE A 157 -50.44 17.02 -9.90
N ALA A 158 -49.83 17.48 -10.99
CA ALA A 158 -49.69 18.91 -11.31
C ALA A 158 -51.02 19.67 -11.43
N ASP A 159 -52.14 18.97 -11.65
CA ASP A 159 -53.49 19.56 -11.68
C ASP A 159 -54.02 19.93 -10.28
N MET A 160 -53.37 19.44 -9.21
CA MET A 160 -53.68 19.82 -7.83
C MET A 160 -52.83 21.03 -7.44
N ALA A 161 -53.48 22.11 -6.98
CA ALA A 161 -52.83 23.38 -6.70
C ALA A 161 -51.72 23.28 -5.63
N GLU A 162 -51.84 22.32 -4.71
CA GLU A 162 -50.90 22.06 -3.64
C GLU A 162 -49.59 21.39 -4.10
N PHE A 163 -49.55 20.90 -5.35
CA PHE A 163 -48.38 20.24 -5.96
C PHE A 163 -47.86 20.98 -7.19
N ASP A 164 -48.11 22.28 -7.33
CA ASP A 164 -47.65 23.06 -8.49
C ASP A 164 -46.12 23.26 -8.55
N ALA A 165 -45.41 23.01 -7.44
CA ALA A 165 -43.97 23.13 -7.36
C ALA A 165 -43.26 22.07 -8.22
N PRO A 166 -42.44 22.48 -9.21
CA PRO A 166 -41.61 21.54 -9.97
C PRO A 166 -40.47 21.00 -9.09
N GLY A 167 -40.04 19.76 -9.34
CA GLY A 167 -38.85 19.19 -8.71
C GLY A 167 -38.98 18.81 -7.24
N LEU A 168 -37.85 18.40 -6.64
CA LEU A 168 -37.73 18.15 -5.20
C LEU A 168 -37.26 19.41 -4.47
N ALA A 169 -37.64 19.51 -3.19
CA ALA A 169 -37.06 20.45 -2.25
C ALA A 169 -35.63 20.04 -1.90
N GLU A 170 -34.83 21.03 -1.54
CA GLU A 170 -33.55 20.77 -0.91
C GLU A 170 -33.75 20.26 0.54
N MET A 171 -33.27 19.05 0.82
CA MET A 171 -33.26 18.48 2.18
C MET A 171 -31.96 18.80 2.92
N LYS A 172 -32.07 18.96 4.24
CA LYS A 172 -30.91 19.11 5.15
C LYS A 172 -30.48 17.75 5.65
N ALA A 173 -29.32 17.29 5.18
CA ALA A 173 -28.75 16.01 5.61
C ALA A 173 -27.94 16.16 6.93
N PRO A 174 -27.95 15.15 7.81
CA PRO A 174 -27.05 15.09 8.98
C PRO A 174 -25.57 15.10 8.58
N THR A 175 -24.67 15.41 9.51
CA THR A 175 -23.21 15.28 9.32
C THR A 175 -22.84 13.85 8.90
N GLY A 176 -21.87 13.72 7.98
CA GLY A 176 -21.46 12.42 7.44
C GLY A 176 -22.36 11.90 6.32
N THR A 177 -23.16 12.77 5.69
CA THR A 177 -24.05 12.40 4.59
C THR A 177 -23.74 13.21 3.33
N PHE A 178 -23.65 12.52 2.20
CA PHE A 178 -23.62 13.08 0.87
C PHE A 178 -25.00 12.89 0.23
N LEU A 179 -25.63 13.98 -0.18
CA LEU A 179 -26.96 13.98 -0.78
C LEU A 179 -26.85 14.46 -2.22
N ALA A 180 -27.35 13.66 -3.16
CA ALA A 180 -27.32 13.94 -4.59
C ALA A 180 -28.71 13.86 -5.20
N TYR A 181 -28.98 14.76 -6.14
CA TYR A 181 -30.19 14.86 -6.93
C TYR A 181 -29.82 14.77 -8.41
N ALA A 182 -30.62 14.05 -9.20
CA ALA A 182 -30.39 13.95 -10.64
C ALA A 182 -30.52 15.30 -11.37
N THR A 183 -31.20 16.26 -10.77
CA THR A 183 -31.39 17.62 -11.29
C THR A 183 -31.35 18.63 -10.13
N SER A 184 -31.31 19.93 -10.44
CA SER A 184 -31.30 20.98 -9.41
C SER A 184 -32.63 21.00 -8.63
N PRO A 185 -32.63 21.33 -7.33
CA PRO A 185 -33.87 21.55 -6.59
C PRO A 185 -34.81 22.50 -7.35
N GLY A 186 -36.09 22.18 -7.41
CA GLY A 186 -37.05 22.95 -8.20
C GLY A 186 -37.07 22.63 -9.72
N ALA A 187 -36.22 21.75 -10.23
CA ALA A 187 -36.19 21.35 -11.64
C ALA A 187 -36.58 19.88 -11.83
N VAL A 188 -36.80 19.51 -13.09
CA VAL A 188 -37.24 18.18 -13.50
C VAL A 188 -36.04 17.38 -14.03
N ALA A 189 -35.98 16.09 -13.73
CA ALA A 189 -34.99 15.17 -14.25
C ALA A 189 -35.51 14.53 -15.54
N LEU A 190 -34.67 14.37 -16.56
CA LEU A 190 -35.08 13.72 -17.79
C LEU A 190 -35.07 12.21 -17.61
N ASP A 191 -36.14 11.56 -18.05
CA ASP A 191 -36.17 10.09 -18.11
C ASP A 191 -35.09 9.56 -19.04
N GLY A 192 -34.80 10.28 -20.13
CA GLY A 192 -33.87 9.86 -21.18
C GLY A 192 -34.60 9.26 -22.38
N THR A 193 -33.86 9.03 -23.47
CA THR A 193 -34.37 8.34 -24.67
C THR A 193 -33.64 7.02 -24.94
N GLY A 194 -32.62 6.73 -24.14
CA GLY A 194 -31.84 5.49 -24.20
C GLY A 194 -32.41 4.41 -23.30
N GLN A 195 -31.57 3.42 -22.97
CA GLN A 195 -31.95 2.33 -22.08
C GLN A 195 -32.12 2.79 -20.62
N ASN A 196 -31.35 3.80 -20.20
CA ASN A 196 -31.31 4.32 -18.83
C ASN A 196 -31.32 5.86 -18.86
N SER A 197 -31.56 6.49 -17.71
CA SER A 197 -31.51 7.95 -17.60
C SER A 197 -30.09 8.49 -17.80
N PRO A 198 -29.94 9.74 -18.29
CA PRO A 198 -28.62 10.37 -18.44
C PRO A 198 -27.85 10.41 -17.11
N PHE A 199 -28.56 10.71 -16.01
CA PHE A 199 -27.95 10.78 -14.68
C PHE A 199 -27.45 9.41 -14.23
N THR A 200 -28.29 8.37 -14.33
CA THR A 200 -27.93 7.02 -13.89
C THR A 200 -26.83 6.41 -14.74
N THR A 201 -26.87 6.63 -16.05
CA THR A 201 -25.81 6.20 -16.98
C THR A 201 -24.47 6.83 -16.62
N ALA A 202 -24.45 8.16 -16.38
CA ALA A 202 -23.26 8.85 -15.95
C ALA A 202 -22.78 8.36 -14.57
N LEU A 203 -23.68 8.26 -13.59
CA LEU A 203 -23.36 7.83 -12.24
C LEU A 203 -22.69 6.45 -12.21
N ALA A 204 -23.29 5.45 -12.86
CA ALA A 204 -22.76 4.09 -12.90
C ALA A 204 -21.36 4.03 -13.53
N ARG A 205 -21.13 4.79 -14.61
CA ARG A 205 -19.83 4.87 -15.29
C ARG A 205 -18.74 5.49 -14.43
N GLU A 206 -19.09 6.56 -13.70
CA GLU A 206 -18.12 7.30 -12.89
C GLU A 206 -17.81 6.58 -11.56
N MET A 207 -18.78 5.86 -10.99
CA MET A 207 -18.68 5.19 -9.69
C MET A 207 -17.63 4.07 -9.64
N ILE A 208 -17.38 3.40 -10.75
CA ILE A 208 -16.40 2.31 -10.85
C ILE A 208 -14.97 2.79 -11.10
N LYS A 209 -14.74 4.10 -11.25
CA LYS A 209 -13.41 4.64 -11.54
C LYS A 209 -12.52 4.56 -10.29
N PRO A 210 -11.38 3.85 -10.35
CA PRO A 210 -10.49 3.72 -9.21
C PRO A 210 -9.89 5.06 -8.77
N GLY A 211 -9.82 5.29 -7.46
CA GLY A 211 -9.09 6.40 -6.85
C GLY A 211 -9.73 7.78 -7.02
N VAL A 212 -10.99 7.86 -7.48
CA VAL A 212 -11.66 9.16 -7.68
C VAL A 212 -12.43 9.56 -6.41
N PRO A 213 -12.07 10.68 -5.76
CA PRO A 213 -12.82 11.19 -4.61
C PRO A 213 -14.28 11.48 -4.98
N VAL A 214 -15.22 11.22 -4.07
CA VAL A 214 -16.65 11.26 -4.37
C VAL A 214 -17.14 12.64 -4.86
N GLU A 215 -16.63 13.74 -4.32
CA GLU A 215 -16.96 15.10 -4.79
C GLU A 215 -16.53 15.32 -6.25
N GLN A 216 -15.34 14.82 -6.60
CA GLN A 216 -14.81 14.89 -7.96
C GLN A 216 -15.52 13.92 -8.90
N MET A 217 -16.00 12.78 -8.41
CA MET A 217 -16.84 11.85 -9.16
C MET A 217 -18.18 12.50 -9.49
N PHE A 218 -18.91 13.08 -8.52
CA PHE A 218 -20.18 13.75 -8.78
C PHE A 218 -20.04 15.01 -9.65
N LYS A 219 -18.90 15.72 -9.57
CA LYS A 219 -18.57 16.77 -10.55
C LYS A 219 -18.48 16.22 -11.98
N GLN A 220 -17.87 15.06 -12.18
CA GLN A 220 -17.79 14.40 -13.49
C GLN A 220 -19.17 13.94 -13.97
N VAL A 221 -20.00 13.39 -13.07
CA VAL A 221 -21.42 13.07 -13.36
C VAL A 221 -22.15 14.32 -13.84
N ARG A 222 -22.03 15.45 -13.14
CA ARG A 222 -22.66 16.72 -13.52
C ARG A 222 -22.24 17.17 -14.92
N VAL A 223 -20.94 17.11 -15.23
CA VAL A 223 -20.42 17.47 -16.56
C VAL A 223 -20.99 16.56 -17.64
N ALA A 224 -21.03 15.25 -17.42
CA ALA A 224 -21.55 14.28 -18.38
C ALA A 224 -23.05 14.49 -18.65
N VAL A 225 -23.86 14.72 -17.61
CA VAL A 225 -25.29 14.97 -17.75
C VAL A 225 -25.56 16.30 -18.45
N LEU A 226 -24.81 17.35 -18.14
CA LEU A 226 -24.93 18.63 -18.84
C LEU A 226 -24.65 18.49 -20.34
N ASP A 227 -23.63 17.73 -20.71
CA ASP A 227 -23.28 17.49 -22.12
C ASP A 227 -24.36 16.67 -22.84
N GLU A 228 -24.75 15.53 -22.27
CA GLU A 228 -25.75 14.63 -22.86
C GLU A 228 -27.13 15.30 -23.01
N THR A 229 -27.52 16.09 -22.01
CA THR A 229 -28.81 16.79 -22.00
C THR A 229 -28.76 18.17 -22.64
N ARG A 230 -27.61 18.58 -23.21
CA ARG A 230 -27.40 19.91 -23.81
C ARG A 230 -27.78 21.06 -22.86
N GLY A 231 -27.49 20.88 -21.58
CA GLY A 231 -27.77 21.85 -20.51
C GLY A 231 -29.20 21.85 -19.99
N MET A 232 -30.07 20.92 -20.41
CA MET A 232 -31.45 20.85 -19.93
C MET A 232 -31.57 20.30 -18.50
N GLN A 233 -30.59 19.52 -18.05
CA GLN A 233 -30.55 18.93 -16.71
C GLN A 233 -29.20 19.19 -16.05
N THR A 234 -29.23 19.65 -14.81
CA THR A 234 -28.02 19.92 -14.02
C THR A 234 -28.08 19.17 -12.69
N PRO A 235 -27.33 18.06 -12.53
CA PRO A 235 -27.26 17.36 -11.25
C PRO A 235 -26.75 18.25 -10.11
N TRP A 236 -27.31 18.05 -8.93
CA TRP A 236 -27.02 18.85 -7.74
C TRP A 236 -26.64 17.97 -6.56
N ASP A 237 -25.72 18.43 -5.73
CA ASP A 237 -25.29 17.70 -4.54
C ASP A 237 -24.97 18.65 -3.38
N THR A 238 -25.14 18.12 -2.17
CA THR A 238 -24.72 18.74 -0.93
C THR A 238 -24.00 17.70 -0.08
N SER A 239 -22.86 18.07 0.51
CA SER A 239 -22.02 17.15 1.28
C SER A 239 -21.73 17.69 2.67
N SER A 240 -21.88 16.83 3.65
CA SER A 240 -21.40 17.02 5.02
C SER A 240 -20.41 15.92 5.44
N LEU A 241 -19.82 15.22 4.45
CA LEU A 241 -18.79 14.21 4.69
C LEU A 241 -17.59 14.85 5.40
N THR A 242 -17.02 14.11 6.34
CA THR A 242 -15.88 14.58 7.17
C THR A 242 -14.57 13.87 6.84
N SER A 243 -14.62 12.89 5.95
CA SER A 243 -13.47 12.12 5.47
C SER A 243 -13.56 11.95 3.97
N ASN A 244 -12.40 11.83 3.32
CA ASN A 244 -12.34 11.46 1.91
C ASN A 244 -12.95 10.06 1.72
N PHE A 245 -13.75 9.91 0.68
CA PHE A 245 -14.34 8.63 0.29
C PHE A 245 -14.11 8.37 -1.20
N THR A 246 -13.73 7.13 -1.51
CA THR A 246 -13.59 6.58 -2.86
C THR A 246 -14.43 5.31 -2.96
N PHE A 247 -15.24 5.20 -4.01
CA PHE A 247 -16.04 4.00 -4.25
C PHE A 247 -15.17 2.79 -4.60
N VAL A 248 -14.14 3.02 -5.41
CA VAL A 248 -13.11 2.04 -5.76
C VAL A 248 -11.76 2.63 -5.40
N ASP A 249 -10.96 1.90 -4.63
CA ASP A 249 -9.62 2.36 -4.26
C ASP A 249 -8.71 2.44 -5.48
N ALA A 250 -7.80 3.41 -5.48
CA ALA A 250 -6.77 3.47 -6.51
C ALA A 250 -5.94 2.18 -6.46
N PRO A 251 -5.52 1.61 -7.60
CA PRO A 251 -4.55 0.53 -7.60
C PRO A 251 -3.33 1.00 -6.81
N GLN A 252 -3.05 0.35 -5.68
CA GLN A 252 -1.79 0.60 -4.99
C GLN A 252 -0.70 0.08 -5.93
N ALA A 253 0.21 0.96 -6.34
CA ALA A 253 1.39 0.55 -7.06
C ALA A 253 2.12 -0.48 -6.18
N ASP A 254 2.37 -1.67 -6.72
CA ASP A 254 3.13 -2.69 -6.03
C ASP A 254 4.49 -2.07 -5.60
N PRO A 255 4.77 -1.98 -4.28
CA PRO A 255 6.03 -1.41 -3.80
C PRO A 255 7.26 -2.09 -4.41
N GLU A 256 7.15 -3.38 -4.73
CA GLU A 256 8.22 -4.14 -5.36
C GLU A 256 8.41 -3.72 -6.82
N ALA A 257 7.32 -3.56 -7.59
CA ALA A 257 7.37 -3.05 -8.95
C ALA A 257 7.92 -1.61 -9.04
N LEU A 258 7.57 -0.74 -8.08
CA LEU A 258 8.09 0.62 -8.03
C LEU A 258 9.60 0.65 -7.72
N ALA A 259 10.04 -0.17 -6.76
CA ALA A 259 11.46 -0.31 -6.43
C ALA A 259 12.26 -0.89 -7.61
N ALA A 260 11.70 -1.89 -8.31
CA ALA A 260 12.28 -2.46 -9.53
C ALA A 260 12.49 -1.38 -10.59
N ARG A 261 11.47 -0.54 -10.84
CA ARG A 261 11.55 0.55 -11.82
C ARG A 261 12.65 1.57 -11.49
N GLN A 262 12.71 2.03 -10.25
CA GLN A 262 13.73 2.99 -9.81
C GLN A 262 15.15 2.42 -9.94
N LEU A 263 15.34 1.17 -9.55
CA LEU A 263 16.63 0.50 -9.71
C LEU A 263 16.98 0.31 -11.18
N TRP A 264 16.01 -0.11 -12.01
CA TRP A 264 16.20 -0.30 -13.44
C TRP A 264 16.67 0.98 -14.15
N GLU A 265 16.08 2.14 -13.85
CA GLU A 265 16.51 3.43 -14.41
C GLU A 265 17.99 3.71 -14.14
N SER A 266 18.46 3.45 -12.91
CA SER A 266 19.87 3.61 -12.56
C SER A 266 20.80 2.62 -13.28
N VAL A 267 20.37 1.36 -13.40
CA VAL A 267 21.14 0.26 -13.99
C VAL A 267 21.26 0.42 -15.50
N GLN A 268 20.17 0.85 -16.15
CA GLN A 268 20.13 1.12 -17.58
C GLN A 268 21.06 2.29 -17.96
N ALA A 269 21.20 3.29 -17.08
CA ALA A 269 22.07 4.43 -17.30
C ALA A 269 23.57 4.07 -17.23
N THR A 270 23.96 3.15 -16.34
CA THR A 270 25.36 2.75 -16.18
C THR A 270 25.81 1.73 -17.21
N LYS A 271 24.90 0.86 -17.67
CA LYS A 271 25.19 -0.28 -18.56
C LYS A 271 26.28 -1.21 -18.02
N ASP A 272 26.52 -1.18 -16.71
CA ASP A 272 27.52 -2.01 -16.04
C ASP A 272 26.99 -3.45 -15.95
N PRO A 273 27.69 -4.45 -16.54
CA PRO A 273 27.28 -5.85 -16.46
C PRO A 273 26.98 -6.35 -15.04
N VAL A 274 27.74 -5.89 -14.03
CA VAL A 274 27.56 -6.29 -12.63
C VAL A 274 26.25 -5.74 -12.07
N GLN A 275 25.94 -4.48 -12.35
CA GLN A 275 24.70 -3.84 -11.89
C GLN A 275 23.47 -4.45 -12.55
N ILE A 276 23.57 -4.80 -13.84
CA ILE A 276 22.49 -5.47 -14.58
C ILE A 276 22.26 -6.88 -14.04
N MET A 277 23.32 -7.63 -13.69
CA MET A 277 23.19 -8.93 -13.03
C MET A 277 22.55 -8.83 -11.64
N LEU A 278 22.93 -7.83 -10.84
CA LEU A 278 22.34 -7.61 -9.51
C LEU A 278 20.85 -7.25 -9.62
N PHE A 279 20.47 -6.46 -10.62
CA PHE A 279 19.07 -6.18 -10.93
C PHE A 279 18.28 -7.46 -11.26
N LEU A 280 18.78 -8.28 -12.19
CA LEU A 280 18.13 -9.54 -12.58
C LEU A 280 18.02 -10.55 -11.43
N ARG A 281 18.95 -10.52 -10.47
CA ARG A 281 18.91 -11.36 -9.27
C ARG A 281 17.89 -10.87 -8.26
N GLY A 282 17.73 -9.56 -8.11
CA GLY A 282 16.77 -8.94 -7.22
C GLY A 282 15.34 -9.00 -7.75
N TYR A 283 15.18 -8.89 -9.07
CA TYR A 283 13.90 -8.70 -9.75
C TYR A 283 13.74 -9.60 -11.00
N PRO A 284 13.82 -10.94 -10.84
CA PRO A 284 13.87 -11.89 -11.96
C PRO A 284 12.61 -11.93 -12.83
N ASP A 285 11.45 -11.60 -12.25
CA ASP A 285 10.13 -11.60 -12.89
C ASP A 285 9.59 -10.19 -13.16
N SER A 286 10.44 -9.16 -13.03
CA SER A 286 10.02 -7.78 -13.31
C SER A 286 9.70 -7.56 -14.78
N GLU A 287 8.90 -6.54 -15.08
CA GLU A 287 8.60 -6.11 -16.45
C GLU A 287 9.87 -5.75 -17.25
N PHE A 288 10.97 -5.45 -16.56
CA PHE A 288 12.26 -5.08 -17.13
C PHE A 288 13.23 -6.27 -17.30
N ALA A 289 12.86 -7.48 -16.86
CA ALA A 289 13.79 -8.61 -16.85
C ALA A 289 14.28 -9.01 -18.26
N GLU A 290 13.41 -8.97 -19.26
CA GLU A 290 13.79 -9.23 -20.66
C GLU A 290 14.75 -8.15 -21.20
N GLU A 291 14.46 -6.87 -20.90
CA GLU A 291 15.32 -5.75 -21.31
C GLU A 291 16.69 -5.82 -20.62
N ALA A 292 16.72 -6.15 -19.33
CA ALA A 292 17.94 -6.33 -18.56
C ALA A 292 18.79 -7.48 -19.08
N ARG A 293 18.20 -8.62 -19.47
CA ARG A 293 18.93 -9.74 -20.11
C ARG A 293 19.57 -9.30 -21.43
N ALA A 294 18.83 -8.56 -22.25
CA ALA A 294 19.35 -8.03 -23.51
C ALA A 294 20.48 -7.02 -23.29
N LEU A 295 20.33 -6.11 -22.33
CA LEU A 295 21.36 -5.12 -22.00
C LEU A 295 22.63 -5.78 -21.44
N LEU A 296 22.48 -6.82 -20.61
CA LEU A 296 23.61 -7.60 -20.08
C LEU A 296 24.37 -8.29 -21.21
N ALA A 297 23.67 -8.94 -22.15
CA ALA A 297 24.28 -9.59 -23.29
C ALA A 297 25.08 -8.59 -24.15
N ALA A 298 24.52 -7.42 -24.41
CA ALA A 298 25.19 -6.35 -25.16
C ALA A 298 26.41 -5.78 -24.41
N ALA A 299 26.32 -5.63 -23.09
CA ALA A 299 27.42 -5.13 -22.27
C ALA A 299 28.60 -6.14 -22.23
N ILE A 300 28.31 -7.43 -22.11
CA ILE A 300 29.32 -8.50 -22.16
C ILE A 300 29.95 -8.57 -23.57
N GLU A 301 29.16 -8.47 -24.64
CA GLU A 301 29.68 -8.46 -26.01
C GLU A 301 30.58 -7.24 -26.28
N ALA A 302 30.23 -6.07 -25.74
CA ALA A 302 31.06 -4.87 -25.81
C ALA A 302 32.40 -5.04 -25.08
N GLU A 303 32.44 -5.74 -23.94
CA GLU A 303 33.70 -6.06 -23.26
C GLU A 303 34.54 -7.07 -24.05
N LEU A 304 33.91 -8.12 -24.60
CA LEU A 304 34.59 -9.16 -25.38
C LEU A 304 35.14 -8.63 -26.71
N THR A 305 34.48 -7.66 -27.34
CA THR A 305 34.93 -7.05 -28.60
C THR A 305 36.03 -6.00 -28.39
N ASN A 306 36.04 -5.32 -27.24
CA ASN A 306 37.14 -4.45 -26.83
C ASN A 306 38.43 -5.20 -26.46
N ASP A 307 38.40 -6.54 -26.37
CA ASP A 307 39.57 -7.38 -26.09
C ASP A 307 40.55 -7.50 -27.29
N THR A 308 40.26 -6.84 -28.42
CA THR A 308 41.26 -6.61 -29.50
C THR A 308 42.14 -5.38 -29.27
N ALA A 309 41.87 -4.58 -28.23
CA ALA A 309 42.78 -3.58 -27.71
C ALA A 309 43.52 -4.11 -26.46
N ALA A 310 44.21 -5.24 -26.62
CA ALA A 310 45.35 -5.58 -25.77
C ALA A 310 46.52 -4.61 -26.05
N VAL A 311 46.31 -3.33 -25.72
CA VAL A 311 47.38 -2.35 -25.56
C VAL A 311 47.29 -1.89 -24.10
N GLN A 312 48.14 -2.49 -23.27
CA GLN A 312 48.62 -1.94 -22.00
C GLN A 312 47.56 -1.19 -21.19
N ARG A 313 46.76 -1.92 -20.41
CA ARG A 313 46.38 -1.36 -19.11
C ARG A 313 47.70 -1.11 -18.37
N PRO A 314 47.99 0.12 -17.91
CA PRO A 314 49.03 0.27 -16.91
C PRO A 314 48.65 -0.66 -15.77
N GLU A 315 49.61 -1.45 -15.27
CA GLU A 315 49.50 -1.95 -13.90
C GLU A 315 49.02 -0.76 -13.04
N PRO A 316 48.01 -0.93 -12.15
CA PRO A 316 47.79 0.09 -11.15
C PRO A 316 49.12 0.22 -10.43
N ALA A 317 49.81 1.35 -10.65
CA ALA A 317 50.99 1.65 -9.88
C ALA A 317 50.53 1.59 -8.44
N GLY A 318 51.08 0.65 -7.68
CA GLY A 318 50.86 0.62 -6.24
C GLY A 318 51.16 2.00 -5.65
N PRO A 319 50.67 2.29 -4.45
CA PRO A 319 51.07 3.51 -3.75
C PRO A 319 52.59 3.62 -3.83
N ALA A 320 53.08 4.82 -4.12
CA ALA A 320 54.52 5.06 -4.14
C ALA A 320 55.11 4.62 -2.78
N GLU A 321 56.33 4.06 -2.75
CA GLU A 321 56.89 3.47 -1.52
C GLU A 321 56.85 4.43 -0.32
N ASP A 322 56.95 5.73 -0.58
CA ASP A 322 56.80 6.81 0.38
C ASP A 322 55.34 7.03 0.84
N GLU A 323 54.36 6.95 -0.07
CA GLU A 323 52.94 6.96 0.27
C GLU A 323 52.59 5.77 1.17
N GLN A 324 53.03 4.57 0.79
CA GLN A 324 52.77 3.35 1.56
C GLN A 324 53.43 3.39 2.94
N ALA A 325 54.71 3.77 3.04
CA ALA A 325 55.41 3.86 4.31
C ALA A 325 54.81 4.92 5.25
N MET A 326 54.40 6.07 4.71
CA MET A 326 53.77 7.13 5.50
C MET A 326 52.39 6.70 5.99
N PHE A 327 51.63 6.00 5.16
CA PHE A 327 50.32 5.47 5.53
C PHE A 327 50.43 4.34 6.58
N GLU A 328 51.37 3.41 6.43
CA GLU A 328 51.65 2.37 7.42
C GLU A 328 52.07 2.97 8.79
N ALA A 329 52.85 4.05 8.78
CA ALA A 329 53.20 4.78 10.00
C ALA A 329 51.97 5.42 10.68
N LEU A 330 51.00 5.91 9.91
CA LEU A 330 49.73 6.45 10.44
C LEU A 330 48.81 5.36 10.98
N GLN A 331 48.80 4.19 10.36
CA GLN A 331 48.08 3.04 10.90
C GLN A 331 48.67 2.57 12.24
N ALA A 332 50.00 2.66 12.39
CA ALA A 332 50.67 2.33 13.65
C ALA A 332 50.44 3.39 14.75
N ASN A 333 50.24 4.66 14.39
CA ASN A 333 50.01 5.75 15.34
C ASN A 333 49.03 6.81 14.76
N PRO A 334 47.71 6.57 14.85
CA PRO A 334 46.70 7.41 14.22
C PRO A 334 46.55 8.75 14.95
N THR A 335 46.88 9.85 14.26
CA THR A 335 46.73 11.21 14.78
C THR A 335 46.09 12.11 13.72
N LEU A 336 45.29 13.08 14.17
CA LEU A 336 44.58 14.00 13.26
C LEU A 336 45.58 14.80 12.40
N ASP A 337 46.64 15.31 13.03
CA ASP A 337 47.70 16.05 12.32
C ASP A 337 48.50 15.15 11.36
N GLY A 338 48.66 13.86 11.71
CA GLY A 338 49.30 12.88 10.85
C GLY A 338 48.51 12.61 9.56
N TYR A 339 47.20 12.38 9.67
CA TYR A 339 46.35 12.16 8.48
C TYR A 339 46.20 13.44 7.63
N ARG A 340 46.20 14.63 8.23
CA ARG A 340 46.22 15.90 7.48
C ARG A 340 47.53 16.10 6.72
N ALA A 341 48.68 15.83 7.35
CA ALA A 341 49.99 15.89 6.68
C ALA A 341 50.10 14.87 5.53
N PHE A 342 49.47 13.69 5.68
CA PHE A 342 49.38 12.70 4.60
C PHE A 342 48.54 13.19 3.42
N LEU A 343 47.41 13.85 3.68
CA LEU A 343 46.59 14.45 2.63
C LEU A 343 47.27 15.65 1.95
N ASP A 344 48.13 16.38 2.65
CA ASP A 344 48.95 17.45 2.06
C ASP A 344 50.05 16.88 1.15
N ALA A 345 50.67 15.76 1.54
CA ALA A 345 51.69 15.09 0.75
C ALA A 345 51.12 14.28 -0.43
N PHE A 346 49.95 13.66 -0.25
CA PHE A 346 49.31 12.76 -1.21
C PHE A 346 47.81 13.10 -1.41
N PRO A 347 47.47 14.29 -1.92
CA PRO A 347 46.09 14.77 -2.00
C PRO A 347 45.17 13.92 -2.90
N ASN A 348 45.75 13.28 -3.91
CA ASN A 348 45.09 12.36 -4.83
C ASN A 348 45.72 10.95 -4.77
N GLY A 349 46.40 10.62 -3.67
CA GLY A 349 47.04 9.32 -3.47
C GLY A 349 46.04 8.18 -3.35
N THR A 350 46.54 6.95 -3.52
CA THR A 350 45.76 5.71 -3.40
C THR A 350 45.03 5.62 -2.06
N TYR A 351 45.60 6.15 -0.99
CA TYR A 351 44.99 6.13 0.35
C TYR A 351 44.29 7.45 0.75
N SER A 352 44.16 8.41 -0.17
CA SER A 352 43.64 9.75 0.13
C SER A 352 42.16 9.76 0.58
N GLU A 353 41.31 8.91 0.01
CA GLU A 353 39.91 8.78 0.46
C GLU A 353 39.81 8.17 1.86
N PHE A 354 40.67 7.21 2.18
CA PHE A 354 40.73 6.61 3.52
C PHE A 354 41.20 7.64 4.55
N ALA A 355 42.28 8.37 4.26
CA ALA A 355 42.80 9.40 5.15
C ALA A 355 41.78 10.53 5.40
N ARG A 356 40.96 10.90 4.40
CA ARG A 356 39.83 11.85 4.60
C ARG A 356 38.76 11.30 5.54
N GLY A 357 38.43 10.00 5.43
CA GLY A 357 37.53 9.32 6.35
C GLY A 357 38.05 9.32 7.80
N GLU A 358 39.35 9.05 7.99
CA GLU A 358 39.98 9.05 9.31
C GLU A 358 40.06 10.44 9.93
N VAL A 359 40.31 11.49 9.14
CA VAL A 359 40.22 12.89 9.60
C VAL A 359 38.83 13.18 10.14
N ALA A 360 37.77 12.86 9.39
CA ALA A 360 36.40 13.08 9.82
C ALA A 360 36.06 12.29 11.10
N ALA A 361 36.54 11.05 11.21
CA ALA A 361 36.32 10.21 12.39
C ALA A 361 37.07 10.70 13.63
N LEU A 362 38.29 11.23 13.47
CA LEU A 362 39.09 11.79 14.56
C LEU A 362 38.59 13.16 15.00
N GLU A 363 38.14 14.01 14.08
CA GLU A 363 37.49 15.29 14.39
C GLU A 363 36.20 15.09 15.19
N ALA A 364 35.38 14.11 14.81
CA ALA A 364 34.17 13.74 15.52
C ALA A 364 34.45 13.24 16.96
N LYS A 365 35.60 12.58 17.18
CA LYS A 365 36.03 12.11 18.52
C LYS A 365 36.66 13.20 19.39
N THR A 366 37.14 14.30 18.80
CA THR A 366 37.75 15.42 19.54
C THR A 366 36.77 16.51 19.99
N ASN A 367 35.50 16.46 19.55
CA ASN A 367 34.46 17.36 20.04
C ASN A 367 33.98 16.94 21.44
N VAL A 368 34.71 17.40 22.46
CA VAL A 368 34.24 17.49 23.85
C VAL A 368 33.67 18.89 24.06
N ASP A 369 32.43 18.96 24.56
CA ASP A 369 31.72 20.20 24.89
C ASP A 369 32.58 21.14 25.75
N PRO A 370 32.68 22.45 25.43
CA PRO A 370 33.37 23.39 26.30
C PRO A 370 32.53 23.63 27.56
N ILE A 371 33.14 23.29 28.70
CA ILE A 371 32.66 23.62 30.05
C ILE A 371 32.46 25.14 30.16
N GLY A 372 31.22 25.58 30.42
CA GLY A 372 30.84 26.97 30.70
C GLY A 372 30.11 27.10 32.04
N GLU A 373 30.55 28.07 32.84
CA GLU A 373 30.20 28.34 34.24
C GLU A 373 28.70 28.60 34.52
N GLY A 374 28.25 28.20 35.71
CA GLY A 374 26.84 28.07 36.07
C GLY A 374 26.04 29.35 36.39
N VAL A 375 24.72 29.16 36.49
CA VAL A 375 23.73 30.04 37.14
C VAL A 375 22.68 29.14 37.83
N PRO A 376 22.18 29.45 39.05
CA PRO A 376 21.51 28.46 39.90
C PRO A 376 20.04 28.22 39.58
N ALA A 377 19.59 27.06 40.09
CA ALA A 377 18.32 26.37 39.86
C ALA A 377 17.03 27.12 40.24
N VAL A 378 15.96 26.79 39.50
CA VAL A 378 14.58 26.80 39.99
C VAL A 378 13.90 25.50 39.53
N GLU A 379 13.58 24.65 40.51
CA GLU A 379 12.73 23.45 40.45
C GLU A 379 11.24 23.84 40.26
N PRO A 380 10.37 22.98 39.69
CA PRO A 380 10.01 21.72 40.36
C PRO A 380 9.76 20.48 39.47
N GLU A 381 10.03 19.33 40.09
CA GLU A 381 9.54 17.97 39.83
C GLU A 381 8.03 17.80 40.15
N PRO A 382 7.38 16.60 39.98
CA PRO A 382 7.88 15.31 39.46
C PRO A 382 6.94 14.59 38.46
N GLU A 383 7.45 13.56 37.76
CA GLU A 383 6.87 12.20 37.74
C GLU A 383 7.76 11.17 37.00
N ALA A 384 8.45 10.35 37.81
CA ALA A 384 8.73 8.91 37.72
C ALA A 384 9.20 8.22 36.41
N GLU A 385 10.50 7.90 36.36
CA GLU A 385 11.02 6.61 35.86
C GLU A 385 10.75 5.53 36.94
N THR A 386 10.43 4.27 36.63
CA THR A 386 11.42 3.20 36.36
C THR A 386 10.73 1.84 36.13
N GLU A 387 11.54 0.90 35.61
CA GLU A 387 11.36 -0.58 35.56
C GLU A 387 10.78 -1.17 34.26
N LEU A 388 11.67 -1.48 33.30
CA LEU A 388 11.77 -2.84 32.76
C LEU A 388 13.12 -3.06 32.03
N ALA A 389 14.16 -3.35 32.79
CA ALA A 389 15.34 -4.06 32.31
C ALA A 389 15.69 -5.13 33.35
N LEU A 390 16.06 -6.33 32.86
CA LEU A 390 16.38 -7.57 33.60
C LEU A 390 15.11 -8.28 34.06
N VAL A 391 14.73 -9.46 33.58
CA VAL A 391 15.36 -10.79 33.76
C VAL A 391 14.79 -11.68 32.62
N THR A 392 15.56 -12.39 31.77
CA THR A 392 16.19 -13.68 32.07
C THR A 392 17.30 -14.00 31.04
N GLU A 393 18.54 -13.64 31.35
CA GLU A 393 19.71 -14.45 30.99
C GLU A 393 19.72 -15.67 31.92
N GLN A 394 19.08 -16.78 31.55
CA GLN A 394 19.35 -18.04 32.26
C GLN A 394 18.97 -19.32 31.51
N GLU A 395 19.37 -19.44 30.24
CA GLU A 395 19.65 -20.76 29.63
C GLU A 395 20.93 -20.69 28.78
N ARG A 396 22.07 -20.55 29.47
CA ARG A 396 23.41 -20.93 28.98
C ARG A 396 23.48 -22.45 29.09
N SER A 397 23.84 -23.23 28.06
CA SER A 397 25.23 -23.54 27.70
C SER A 397 25.16 -24.80 26.82
N THR A 398 25.71 -24.83 25.61
CA THR A 398 27.11 -25.19 25.30
C THR A 398 27.29 -24.78 23.83
N VAL A 399 28.09 -23.78 23.47
CA VAL A 399 29.54 -23.79 23.29
C VAL A 399 30.02 -22.33 23.38
N PRO A 400 31.14 -22.00 24.04
CA PRO A 400 31.79 -20.71 23.87
C PRO A 400 32.63 -20.79 22.60
N THR A 401 32.28 -20.07 21.55
CA THR A 401 33.20 -19.94 20.41
C THR A 401 33.00 -18.57 19.79
N VAL A 402 33.94 -17.67 20.09
CA VAL A 402 34.38 -16.72 19.07
C VAL A 402 34.66 -17.58 17.84
N ILE A 403 33.89 -17.36 16.77
CA ILE A 403 34.25 -17.95 15.48
C ILE A 403 35.48 -17.17 15.05
N GLU A 404 36.57 -17.85 14.77
CA GLU A 404 37.80 -17.26 14.25
C GLU A 404 37.99 -17.73 12.82
N TYR A 405 38.67 -16.92 12.02
CA TYR A 405 38.84 -17.18 10.59
C TYR A 405 39.45 -18.57 10.26
N ASP A 406 40.40 -19.03 11.07
CA ASP A 406 41.14 -20.28 10.85
C ASP A 406 40.72 -21.44 11.77
N THR A 407 39.67 -21.26 12.58
CA THR A 407 39.20 -22.29 13.52
C THR A 407 38.11 -23.14 12.86
N PRO A 408 38.24 -24.49 12.84
CA PRO A 408 37.22 -25.38 12.30
C PRO A 408 35.85 -25.22 12.95
N LEU A 409 34.80 -25.11 12.13
CA LEU A 409 33.43 -25.01 12.61
C LEU A 409 32.93 -26.35 13.17
N ALA A 410 32.35 -26.34 14.37
CA ALA A 410 31.70 -27.52 14.95
C ALA A 410 30.21 -27.53 14.56
N LEU A 411 29.88 -28.14 13.41
CA LEU A 411 28.54 -28.14 12.83
C LEU A 411 28.09 -29.55 12.42
N PRO A 412 27.87 -30.47 13.38
CA PRO A 412 27.60 -31.88 13.13
C PRO A 412 26.48 -32.10 12.12
N GLY A 413 26.74 -32.91 11.10
CA GLY A 413 25.76 -33.27 10.07
C GLY A 413 25.61 -32.24 8.93
N THR A 414 26.51 -31.26 8.83
CA THR A 414 26.58 -30.32 7.69
C THR A 414 27.87 -30.52 6.88
N VAL A 415 27.88 -30.04 5.64
CA VAL A 415 29.11 -30.02 4.81
C VAL A 415 30.20 -29.07 5.34
N LEU A 416 29.88 -28.29 6.37
CA LEU A 416 30.80 -27.34 7.01
C LEU A 416 31.36 -27.88 8.33
N ASP A 417 31.00 -29.10 8.74
CA ASP A 417 31.54 -29.70 9.96
C ASP A 417 33.04 -29.96 9.83
N GLY A 418 33.84 -29.39 10.73
CA GLY A 418 35.30 -29.46 10.70
C GLY A 418 35.98 -28.57 9.65
N VAL A 419 35.24 -27.65 8.99
CA VAL A 419 35.80 -26.72 8.00
C VAL A 419 35.98 -25.33 8.63
N ALA A 420 37.19 -24.76 8.53
CA ALA A 420 37.46 -23.37 8.93
C ALA A 420 36.97 -22.37 7.87
N LEU A 421 36.65 -21.13 8.26
CA LEU A 421 36.18 -20.10 7.31
C LEU A 421 37.17 -19.86 6.16
N SER A 422 38.47 -19.91 6.46
CA SER A 422 39.56 -19.80 5.46
C SER A 422 39.54 -20.88 4.37
N ASN A 423 38.91 -22.03 4.63
CA ASN A 423 38.88 -23.17 3.71
C ASN A 423 37.54 -23.37 2.98
N ILE A 424 36.53 -22.53 3.25
CA ILE A 424 35.18 -22.66 2.65
C ILE A 424 35.19 -22.45 1.15
N THR A 425 36.13 -21.65 0.66
CA THR A 425 36.30 -21.30 -0.75
C THR A 425 36.74 -22.50 -1.59
N GLY A 426 37.36 -23.50 -0.96
CA GLY A 426 37.75 -24.77 -1.56
C GLY A 426 36.64 -25.81 -1.64
N LEU A 427 35.43 -25.52 -1.12
CA LEU A 427 34.30 -26.45 -1.15
C LEU A 427 33.50 -26.31 -2.45
N SER A 428 32.83 -27.40 -2.84
CA SER A 428 31.86 -27.41 -3.94
C SER A 428 30.43 -27.20 -3.44
N PRO A 429 29.63 -26.36 -4.13
CA PRO A 429 28.26 -26.06 -3.72
C PRO A 429 27.34 -27.29 -3.79
N LEU A 430 26.37 -27.39 -2.86
CA LEU A 430 25.40 -28.50 -2.76
C LEU A 430 24.30 -28.46 -3.83
N PHE A 431 24.01 -27.27 -4.36
CA PHE A 431 23.02 -26.98 -5.39
C PHE A 431 23.48 -25.75 -6.18
N PRO A 432 22.95 -25.49 -7.38
CA PRO A 432 23.51 -24.45 -8.23
C PRO A 432 23.40 -23.06 -7.57
N PRO A 433 24.46 -22.22 -7.62
CA PRO A 433 24.43 -20.85 -7.09
C PRO A 433 23.43 -19.93 -7.80
N ILE A 434 23.00 -20.31 -9.00
CA ILE A 434 22.02 -19.65 -9.86
C ILE A 434 21.09 -20.73 -10.42
N GLU A 435 19.78 -20.57 -10.24
CA GLU A 435 18.81 -21.53 -10.77
C GLU A 435 18.92 -21.65 -12.29
N GLY A 436 18.97 -22.89 -12.81
CA GLY A 436 19.15 -23.16 -14.23
C GLY A 436 20.61 -23.26 -14.72
N LEU A 437 21.61 -23.10 -13.85
CA LEU A 437 23.02 -23.29 -14.22
C LEU A 437 23.31 -24.77 -14.56
N PRO A 438 23.86 -25.08 -15.76
CA PRO A 438 24.24 -26.44 -16.14
C PRO A 438 25.14 -27.12 -15.09
N GLU A 439 24.89 -28.40 -14.81
CA GLU A 439 25.59 -29.15 -13.76
C GLU A 439 27.11 -29.13 -13.94
N GLU A 440 27.58 -29.15 -15.18
CA GLU A 440 29.00 -29.21 -15.54
C GLU A 440 29.78 -27.97 -15.08
N LEU A 441 29.10 -26.85 -14.82
CA LEU A 441 29.72 -25.57 -14.45
C LEU A 441 29.85 -25.36 -12.93
N TRP A 442 29.17 -26.15 -12.10
CA TRP A 442 29.20 -25.97 -10.64
C TRP A 442 29.45 -27.25 -9.86
N LYS A 443 29.09 -28.42 -10.41
CA LYS A 443 29.23 -29.71 -9.75
C LYS A 443 30.71 -30.12 -9.81
N ASN A 444 31.37 -30.11 -8.64
CA ASN A 444 32.82 -30.30 -8.44
C ASN A 444 33.72 -29.08 -8.76
N ALA A 445 33.15 -27.90 -9.04
CA ALA A 445 33.90 -26.64 -9.07
C ALA A 445 34.03 -26.09 -7.64
N THR A 446 35.13 -25.39 -7.34
CA THR A 446 35.32 -24.69 -6.07
C THR A 446 34.85 -23.24 -6.19
N CYS A 447 34.30 -22.67 -5.12
CA CYS A 447 33.93 -21.25 -5.11
C CYS A 447 35.13 -20.30 -5.35
N ALA A 448 36.36 -20.76 -5.10
CA ALA A 448 37.61 -20.05 -5.42
C ALA A 448 37.82 -19.81 -6.93
N SER A 449 37.13 -20.54 -7.81
CA SER A 449 37.18 -20.30 -9.26
C SER A 449 36.30 -19.14 -9.72
N CYS A 450 35.39 -18.66 -8.86
CA CYS A 450 34.46 -17.56 -9.16
C CYS A 450 34.82 -16.25 -8.47
N HIS A 451 35.56 -16.29 -7.35
CA HIS A 451 35.96 -15.12 -6.56
C HIS A 451 37.23 -15.39 -5.75
N GLU A 452 38.07 -14.37 -5.56
CA GLU A 452 39.15 -14.37 -4.58
C GLU A 452 38.64 -13.91 -3.20
N TRP A 453 38.28 -14.87 -2.36
CA TRP A 453 37.82 -14.62 -1.00
C TRP A 453 39.02 -14.62 -0.03
N ASN A 454 39.53 -13.44 0.29
CA ASN A 454 40.45 -13.24 1.41
C ASN A 454 39.68 -12.87 2.69
N LYS A 455 40.39 -12.80 3.82
CA LYS A 455 39.80 -12.53 5.15
C LYS A 455 39.06 -11.20 5.16
N GLU A 456 39.62 -10.18 4.51
CA GLU A 456 39.07 -8.83 4.47
C GLU A 456 37.75 -8.79 3.69
N ARG A 457 37.70 -9.42 2.51
CA ARG A 457 36.49 -9.50 1.68
C ARG A 457 35.39 -10.33 2.33
N LEU A 458 35.76 -11.43 2.98
CA LEU A 458 34.79 -12.24 3.71
C LEU A 458 34.22 -11.45 4.89
N CYS A 459 35.04 -10.65 5.58
CA CYS A 459 34.58 -9.80 6.68
C CYS A 459 33.61 -8.72 6.22
N GLU A 460 33.94 -8.00 5.13
CA GLU A 460 33.07 -6.98 4.52
C GLU A 460 31.69 -7.56 4.19
N GLN A 461 31.65 -8.71 3.51
CA GLN A 461 30.40 -9.39 3.18
C GLN A 461 29.63 -9.86 4.41
N SER A 462 30.34 -10.35 5.43
CA SER A 462 29.72 -10.88 6.65
C SER A 462 29.07 -9.80 7.51
N ASN A 463 29.62 -8.57 7.50
CA ASN A 463 29.06 -7.42 8.20
C ASN A 463 27.68 -7.02 7.67
N VAL A 464 27.35 -7.34 6.40
CA VAL A 464 26.00 -7.10 5.85
C VAL A 464 24.92 -7.81 6.68
N TYR A 465 25.23 -9.00 7.24
CA TYR A 465 24.30 -9.77 8.07
C TYR A 465 24.05 -9.17 9.46
N LEU A 466 24.80 -8.15 9.88
CA LEU A 466 24.57 -7.43 11.14
C LEU A 466 23.46 -6.37 10.99
N THR A 467 23.21 -5.89 9.77
CA THR A 467 22.16 -4.89 9.49
C THR A 467 20.75 -5.49 9.56
N LEU A 468 19.75 -4.66 9.86
CA LEU A 468 18.33 -5.07 9.91
C LEU A 468 17.85 -5.68 8.57
N SER A 469 18.31 -5.14 7.43
CA SER A 469 18.02 -5.67 6.09
C SER A 469 18.75 -6.98 5.81
N GLY A 470 19.98 -7.16 6.32
CA GLY A 470 20.76 -8.38 6.17
C GLY A 470 20.26 -9.55 7.01
N GLN A 471 19.58 -9.29 8.13
CA GLN A 471 18.96 -10.33 8.96
C GLN A 471 17.90 -11.13 8.18
N LYS A 472 17.10 -10.47 7.33
CA LYS A 472 16.13 -11.14 6.44
C LYS A 472 16.80 -12.06 5.39
N ASN A 473 18.07 -11.81 5.05
CA ASN A 473 18.82 -12.62 4.09
C ASN A 473 19.43 -13.89 4.69
N LEU A 474 19.41 -14.05 6.02
CA LEU A 474 19.86 -15.27 6.73
C LEU A 474 18.95 -16.46 6.45
N GLU A 475 17.68 -16.21 6.13
CA GLU A 475 16.66 -17.22 5.85
C GLU A 475 16.66 -17.69 4.38
N LYS A 476 17.30 -16.92 3.49
CA LYS A 476 17.41 -17.28 2.07
C LYS A 476 18.36 -18.47 1.88
N PRO A 477 18.02 -19.44 1.01
CA PRO A 477 18.88 -20.60 0.74
C PRO A 477 20.27 -20.17 0.26
N HIS A 478 21.29 -20.92 0.67
CA HIS A 478 22.69 -20.73 0.29
C HIS A 478 23.26 -22.07 -0.18
N PRO A 479 24.12 -22.12 -1.22
CA PRO A 479 24.69 -23.38 -1.73
C PRO A 479 25.46 -24.23 -0.69
N PHE A 480 25.84 -23.64 0.44
CA PHE A 480 26.45 -24.31 1.61
C PHE A 480 25.49 -24.39 2.82
N ASN A 481 24.18 -24.29 2.60
CA ASN A 481 23.11 -24.20 3.60
C ASN A 481 23.11 -22.88 4.42
N GLY A 482 22.02 -22.57 5.12
CA GLY A 482 21.88 -21.40 5.99
C GLY A 482 22.81 -21.38 7.20
N ALA A 483 23.49 -22.49 7.50
CA ALA A 483 24.50 -22.57 8.55
C ALA A 483 25.69 -21.64 8.27
N LEU A 484 26.12 -21.50 7.01
CA LEU A 484 27.23 -20.62 6.64
C LEU A 484 26.96 -19.16 7.05
N LYS A 485 25.81 -18.62 6.61
CA LYS A 485 25.45 -17.21 6.84
C LYS A 485 25.36 -16.86 8.33
N ARG A 486 24.85 -17.79 9.14
CA ARG A 486 24.77 -17.62 10.60
C ARG A 486 26.14 -17.57 11.27
N ASN A 487 27.08 -18.42 10.82
CA ASN A 487 28.45 -18.42 11.35
C ASN A 487 29.26 -17.21 10.86
N LEU A 488 29.09 -16.78 9.61
CA LEU A 488 29.65 -15.52 9.10
C LEU A 488 29.16 -14.31 9.89
N ARG A 489 27.85 -14.26 10.22
CA ARG A 489 27.31 -13.23 11.10
C ARG A 489 27.95 -13.25 12.50
N GLN A 490 28.17 -14.42 13.08
CA GLN A 490 28.81 -14.55 14.39
C GLN A 490 30.29 -14.14 14.37
N TRP A 491 31.02 -14.50 13.31
CA TRP A 491 32.39 -14.06 13.08
C TRP A 491 32.48 -12.53 12.91
N ALA A 492 31.58 -11.93 12.13
CA ALA A 492 31.49 -10.48 11.98
C ALA A 492 31.13 -9.78 13.30
N ALA A 493 30.19 -10.35 14.08
CA ALA A 493 29.86 -9.83 15.42
C ALA A 493 31.04 -9.92 16.40
N GLY A 494 31.96 -10.86 16.19
CA GLY A 494 33.22 -10.99 16.91
C GLY A 494 34.34 -10.07 16.40
N GLY A 495 34.07 -9.18 15.44
CA GLY A 495 35.07 -8.27 14.88
C GLY A 495 35.95 -8.90 13.80
N CYS A 496 35.50 -9.97 13.15
CA CYS A 496 36.22 -10.68 12.09
C CYS A 496 37.62 -11.18 12.51
N GLN A 497 37.72 -11.66 13.76
CA GLN A 497 38.97 -12.12 14.36
C GLN A 497 39.60 -13.32 13.64
#